data_AF-A0A7S0KTM1-F1
#
_entry.id   AF-A0A7S0KTM1-F1
#
_cell.length_a   1.000
_cell.length_b   1.000
_cell.length_c   1.000
_cell.angle_alpha   90.00
_cell.angle_beta   90.00
_cell.angle_gamma   90.00
#
_symmetry.space_group_name_H-M   'P 1'
#
loop_
_entity.id
_entity.type
_entity.pdbx_description
1 polymer ?
#
loop_
_entity_poly.entity_id
_entity_poly.type
_entity_poly.pdbx_seq_one_letter_code
_entity_poly.pdbx_strand_id
1 'polypeptide(L)'
;MVVPSPRDLGAAIVTAAGCLAWWGVEKFAGWLSASTPASLAGATLARWQWVNIAAFAVNVVSVAIPGRIDDEMAEQMKKEAKARKKRPSVAPGVPKDSIYRSLVTPAGWAFLIWPVIYLAESVFTAAQASAALDSVSTAAYSSAAPWWLLACALQSLWCVAFRDWAKAPEHFWISGALLAAESVALGRAVHAVDAARVAFPSAAYWCGRFPLALHHGWITAAAVVNVNSWLAVSDYPNEISSAEFQARAAFISHAAAAFIGCRVSWMTKDPTFAGVIAWALYAIAADGGWRKRLVERIGEEPLRAIARNALFHARVASALCVYLAAKPLVDPYLPDAAAGLFSLKR
;
A
#
# COMPACT_ATOMS: atom_id res chain seq x y z
N MET A 1 32.43 -26.04 6.86
CA MET A 1 31.09 -25.53 6.44
C MET A 1 30.70 -24.43 7.42
N VAL A 2 30.54 -23.20 6.95
CA VAL A 2 30.13 -22.08 7.80
C VAL A 2 28.63 -22.24 8.07
N VAL A 3 28.25 -22.47 9.32
CA VAL A 3 26.83 -22.49 9.73
C VAL A 3 26.32 -21.06 9.61
N PRO A 4 25.22 -20.80 8.86
CA PRO A 4 24.66 -19.46 8.73
C PRO A 4 24.35 -18.91 10.11
N SER A 5 24.67 -17.63 10.36
CA SER A 5 24.30 -17.04 11.64
C SER A 5 22.77 -17.03 11.76
N PRO A 6 22.20 -17.04 12.99
CA PRO A 6 20.75 -16.90 13.19
C PRO A 6 20.15 -15.68 12.47
N ARG A 7 20.97 -14.64 12.22
CA ARG A 7 20.59 -13.45 11.46
C ARG A 7 20.50 -13.69 9.95
N ASP A 8 21.41 -14.49 9.39
CA ASP A 8 21.38 -14.87 7.97
C ASP A 8 20.21 -15.81 7.69
N LEU A 9 19.92 -16.70 8.64
CA LEU A 9 18.75 -17.55 8.61
C LEU A 9 17.46 -16.70 8.69
N GLY A 10 17.41 -15.71 9.59
CA GLY A 10 16.27 -14.79 9.70
C GLY A 10 16.03 -13.94 8.45
N ALA A 11 17.09 -13.39 7.85
CA ALA A 11 16.99 -12.62 6.60
C ALA A 11 16.56 -13.49 5.41
N ALA A 12 17.07 -14.72 5.33
CA ALA A 12 16.63 -15.72 4.36
C ALA A 12 15.16 -16.09 4.58
N ILE A 13 14.71 -16.23 5.82
CA ILE A 13 13.30 -16.51 6.17
C ILE A 13 12.40 -15.33 5.79
N VAL A 14 12.77 -14.08 6.08
CA VAL A 14 11.96 -12.90 5.70
C VAL A 14 11.89 -12.73 4.19
N THR A 15 13.01 -12.95 3.49
CA THR A 15 13.05 -12.88 2.02
C THR A 15 12.27 -14.03 1.41
N ALA A 16 12.42 -15.24 1.93
CA ALA A 16 11.65 -16.41 1.51
C ALA A 16 10.16 -16.23 1.84
N ALA A 17 9.79 -15.66 2.98
CA ALA A 17 8.41 -15.37 3.35
C ALA A 17 7.81 -14.29 2.44
N GLY A 18 8.58 -13.27 2.05
CA GLY A 18 8.18 -12.28 1.04
C GLY A 18 8.00 -12.91 -0.35
N CYS A 19 8.93 -13.78 -0.77
CA CYS A 19 8.83 -14.52 -2.03
C CYS A 19 7.71 -15.58 -2.01
N LEU A 20 7.45 -16.22 -0.88
CA LEU A 20 6.37 -17.19 -0.67
C LEU A 20 5.02 -16.50 -0.52
N ALA A 21 4.97 -15.29 0.05
CA ALA A 21 3.79 -14.44 0.02
C ALA A 21 3.52 -13.97 -1.41
N TRP A 22 4.54 -13.54 -2.16
CA TRP A 22 4.40 -13.22 -3.58
C TRP A 22 3.93 -14.42 -4.41
N TRP A 23 4.58 -15.58 -4.25
CA TRP A 23 4.23 -16.82 -4.95
C TRP A 23 2.87 -17.38 -4.52
N GLY A 24 2.56 -17.31 -3.22
CA GLY A 24 1.26 -17.67 -2.66
C GLY A 24 0.16 -16.73 -3.13
N VAL A 25 0.45 -15.45 -3.31
CA VAL A 25 -0.46 -14.47 -3.90
C VAL A 25 -0.58 -14.66 -5.41
N GLU A 26 0.46 -15.07 -6.14
CA GLU A 26 0.33 -15.47 -7.55
C GLU A 26 -0.52 -16.74 -7.71
N LYS A 27 -0.34 -17.71 -6.81
CA LYS A 27 -1.16 -18.93 -6.75
C LYS A 27 -2.59 -18.62 -6.33
N PHE A 28 -2.80 -17.74 -5.36
CA PHE A 28 -4.11 -17.29 -4.92
C PHE A 28 -4.79 -16.45 -6.00
N ALA A 29 -4.10 -15.51 -6.64
CA ALA A 29 -4.61 -14.73 -7.76
C ALA A 29 -4.86 -15.60 -9.01
N GLY A 30 -4.03 -16.61 -9.25
CA GLY A 30 -4.23 -17.62 -10.29
C GLY A 30 -5.45 -18.50 -9.99
N TRP A 31 -5.57 -18.97 -8.74
CA TRP A 31 -6.73 -19.69 -8.25
C TRP A 31 -7.98 -18.82 -8.33
N LEU A 32 -7.92 -17.55 -7.96
CA LEU A 32 -9.05 -16.63 -7.98
C LEU A 32 -9.44 -16.25 -9.41
N SER A 33 -8.47 -16.10 -10.32
CA SER A 33 -8.73 -15.96 -11.77
C SER A 33 -9.42 -17.21 -12.33
N ALA A 34 -8.97 -18.40 -11.92
CA ALA A 34 -9.54 -19.69 -12.34
C ALA A 34 -10.87 -20.03 -11.64
N SER A 35 -11.09 -19.48 -10.46
CA SER A 35 -12.27 -19.69 -9.61
C SER A 35 -13.29 -18.57 -9.74
N THR A 36 -12.97 -17.48 -10.46
CA THR A 36 -13.99 -16.58 -10.98
C THR A 36 -14.92 -17.45 -11.81
N PRO A 37 -16.19 -17.64 -11.40
CA PRO A 37 -17.13 -18.44 -12.14
C PRO A 37 -17.11 -17.99 -13.60
N ALA A 38 -17.10 -18.91 -14.57
CA ALA A 38 -17.17 -18.56 -15.99
C ALA A 38 -18.41 -17.68 -16.30
N SER A 39 -19.45 -17.75 -15.46
CA SER A 39 -20.64 -16.89 -15.50
C SER A 39 -20.38 -15.41 -15.16
N LEU A 40 -19.30 -15.09 -14.44
CA LEU A 40 -18.86 -13.74 -14.08
C LEU A 40 -17.77 -13.20 -15.02
N ALA A 41 -16.92 -14.06 -15.57
CA ALA A 41 -15.89 -13.68 -16.55
C ALA A 41 -16.47 -13.20 -17.91
N GLY A 42 -17.72 -13.58 -18.22
CA GLY A 42 -18.48 -13.10 -19.38
C GLY A 42 -19.70 -12.24 -19.03
N ALA A 43 -19.82 -11.77 -17.78
CA ALA A 43 -20.93 -10.93 -17.36
C ALA A 43 -20.80 -9.52 -17.96
N THR A 44 -21.92 -9.00 -18.48
CA THR A 44 -21.99 -7.61 -18.95
C THR A 44 -21.75 -6.64 -17.78
N LEU A 45 -21.20 -5.45 -18.08
CA LEU A 45 -20.97 -4.40 -17.07
C LEU A 45 -22.21 -4.16 -16.18
N ALA A 46 -23.42 -4.27 -16.75
CA ALA A 46 -24.68 -4.13 -16.03
C ALA A 46 -24.83 -5.05 -14.81
N ARG A 47 -24.31 -6.28 -14.87
CA ARG A 47 -24.32 -7.20 -13.72
C ARG A 47 -23.27 -6.80 -12.68
N TRP A 48 -22.11 -6.34 -13.13
CA TRP A 48 -21.02 -5.89 -12.26
C TRP A 48 -21.30 -4.57 -11.57
N GLN A 49 -22.12 -3.69 -12.15
CA GLN A 49 -22.49 -2.39 -11.57
C GLN A 49 -23.07 -2.54 -10.15
N TRP A 50 -24.13 -3.33 -10.00
CA TRP A 50 -24.76 -3.53 -8.70
C TRP A 50 -23.86 -4.24 -7.71
N VAL A 51 -23.08 -5.22 -8.18
CA VAL A 51 -22.13 -5.96 -7.33
C VAL A 51 -21.02 -5.05 -6.82
N ASN A 52 -20.43 -4.21 -7.67
CA ASN A 52 -19.37 -3.29 -7.27
C ASN A 52 -19.90 -2.17 -6.37
N ILE A 53 -21.09 -1.62 -6.64
CA ILE A 53 -21.74 -0.64 -5.77
C ILE A 53 -21.95 -1.24 -4.37
N ALA A 54 -22.49 -2.46 -4.30
CA ALA A 54 -22.69 -3.14 -3.03
C ALA A 54 -21.36 -3.44 -2.31
N ALA A 55 -20.34 -3.92 -3.04
CA ALA A 55 -19.03 -4.22 -2.47
C ALA A 55 -18.34 -2.96 -1.92
N PHE A 56 -18.41 -1.84 -2.67
CA PHE A 56 -17.86 -0.57 -2.23
C PHE A 56 -18.63 -0.02 -1.01
N ALA A 57 -19.97 -0.14 -1.00
CA ALA A 57 -20.77 0.23 0.17
C ALA A 57 -20.40 -0.59 1.41
N VAL A 58 -20.20 -1.91 1.27
CA VAL A 58 -19.73 -2.77 2.36
C VAL A 58 -18.33 -2.37 2.83
N ASN A 59 -17.42 -2.04 1.92
CA ASN A 59 -16.08 -1.53 2.27
C ASN A 59 -16.17 -0.24 3.09
N VAL A 60 -16.92 0.76 2.61
CA VAL A 60 -17.14 2.04 3.31
C VAL A 60 -17.75 1.82 4.69
N VAL A 61 -18.77 0.96 4.80
CA VAL A 61 -19.40 0.63 6.09
C VAL A 61 -18.39 -0.06 7.01
N SER A 62 -17.62 -1.02 6.51
CA SER A 62 -16.65 -1.78 7.32
C SER A 62 -15.62 -0.88 8.00
N VAL A 63 -15.18 0.17 7.32
CA VAL A 63 -14.23 1.17 7.85
C VAL A 63 -14.88 2.15 8.81
N ALA A 64 -16.17 2.46 8.61
CA ALA A 64 -16.92 3.34 9.50
C ALA A 64 -17.32 2.69 10.84
N ILE A 65 -17.30 1.35 10.93
CA ILE A 65 -17.62 0.65 12.20
C ILE A 65 -16.46 0.85 13.19
N PRO A 66 -16.74 1.42 14.39
CA PRO A 66 -15.71 1.67 15.39
C PRO A 66 -15.18 0.37 16.02
N GLY A 67 -14.02 0.48 16.67
CA GLY A 67 -13.40 -0.60 17.45
C GLY A 67 -12.27 -1.31 16.72
N ARG A 68 -11.70 -0.67 15.69
CA ARG A 68 -10.47 -1.10 15.04
C ARG A 68 -9.26 -0.45 15.72
N ILE A 69 -8.08 -1.05 15.57
CA ILE A 69 -6.82 -0.55 16.16
C ILE A 69 -6.54 0.90 15.74
N ASP A 70 -6.86 1.28 14.50
CA ASP A 70 -6.68 2.64 14.00
C ASP A 70 -7.66 3.65 14.63
N ASP A 71 -8.85 3.22 15.08
CA ASP A 71 -9.77 4.09 15.84
C ASP A 71 -9.19 4.39 17.24
N GLU A 72 -8.66 3.38 17.90
CA GLU A 72 -7.97 3.54 19.20
C GLU A 72 -6.78 4.47 19.07
N MET A 73 -5.98 4.28 18.00
CA MET A 73 -4.85 5.14 17.68
C MET A 73 -5.30 6.57 17.38
N ALA A 74 -6.39 6.77 16.64
CA ALA A 74 -6.95 8.09 16.34
C ALA A 74 -7.49 8.81 17.58
N GLU A 75 -8.15 8.10 18.51
CA GLU A 75 -8.61 8.67 19.78
C GLU A 75 -7.44 9.02 20.69
N GLN A 76 -6.40 8.18 20.77
CA GLN A 76 -5.17 8.51 21.48
C GLN A 76 -4.47 9.73 20.88
N MET A 77 -4.37 9.81 19.55
CA MET A 77 -3.86 10.98 18.82
C MET A 77 -4.62 12.27 19.20
N LYS A 78 -5.95 12.23 19.25
CA LYS A 78 -6.79 13.36 19.65
C LYS A 78 -6.53 13.75 21.12
N LYS A 79 -6.42 12.78 22.02
CA LYS A 79 -6.13 13.02 23.44
C LYS A 79 -4.77 13.66 23.63
N GLU A 80 -3.73 13.15 22.97
CA GLU A 80 -2.38 13.74 23.00
C GLU A 80 -2.35 15.15 22.42
N ALA A 81 -3.07 15.40 21.32
CA ALA A 81 -3.15 16.72 20.72
C ALA A 81 -3.84 17.75 21.64
N LYS A 82 -4.90 17.33 22.35
CA LYS A 82 -5.61 18.17 23.33
C LYS A 82 -4.79 18.43 24.60
N ALA A 83 -3.99 17.45 25.04
CA ALA A 83 -3.14 17.58 26.24
C ALA A 83 -1.94 18.51 26.03
N ARG A 84 -1.56 18.80 24.78
CA ARG A 84 -0.40 19.66 24.46
C ARG A 84 -0.77 21.14 24.52
N LYS A 85 -0.01 21.92 25.33
CA LYS A 85 -0.14 23.38 25.46
C LYS A 85 0.18 24.18 24.18
N LYS A 86 0.86 23.58 23.20
CA LYS A 86 1.19 24.21 21.90
C LYS A 86 0.65 23.35 20.76
N ARG A 87 0.01 23.98 19.77
CA ARG A 87 -0.40 23.34 18.51
C ARG A 87 0.85 22.71 17.85
N PRO A 88 0.86 21.40 17.58
CA PRO A 88 2.00 20.77 16.93
C PRO A 88 2.12 21.25 15.48
N SER A 89 3.35 21.32 14.96
CA SER A 89 3.62 21.62 13.54
C SER A 89 3.26 20.46 12.59
N VAL A 90 2.98 19.27 13.14
CA VAL A 90 2.69 18.03 12.41
C VAL A 90 1.46 17.38 13.05
N ALA A 91 0.56 16.83 12.23
CA ALA A 91 -0.62 16.12 12.72
C ALA A 91 -0.23 14.97 13.68
N PRO A 92 -0.98 14.76 14.77
CA PRO A 92 -0.70 13.70 15.74
C PRO A 92 -0.73 12.33 15.03
N GLY A 93 0.32 11.53 15.22
CA GLY A 93 0.49 10.20 14.64
C GLY A 93 0.41 9.08 15.70
N VAL A 94 0.81 7.86 15.32
CA VAL A 94 0.71 6.69 16.21
C VAL A 94 1.45 6.96 17.54
N PRO A 95 0.81 6.73 18.71
CA PRO A 95 1.43 7.01 20.00
C PRO A 95 2.81 6.36 20.16
N LYS A 96 3.72 7.12 20.76
CA LYS A 96 5.15 6.77 20.81
C LYS A 96 5.47 5.56 21.72
N ASP A 97 4.55 5.22 22.60
CA ASP A 97 4.59 4.09 23.53
C ASP A 97 3.76 2.88 23.05
N SER A 98 3.06 3.00 21.92
CA SER A 98 2.27 1.90 21.35
C SER A 98 3.15 0.70 20.98
N ILE A 99 2.66 -0.50 21.29
CA ILE A 99 3.30 -1.77 20.91
C ILE A 99 3.22 -2.03 19.40
N TYR A 100 2.28 -1.40 18.69
CA TYR A 100 2.09 -1.55 17.24
C TYR A 100 2.98 -0.63 16.41
N ARG A 101 3.62 0.35 17.06
CA ARG A 101 4.55 1.28 16.42
C ARG A 101 5.82 0.55 16.06
N SER A 102 6.32 0.77 14.85
CA SER A 102 7.57 0.22 14.32
C SER A 102 8.55 1.35 13.96
N LEU A 103 9.74 1.00 13.46
CA LEU A 103 10.71 1.97 12.96
C LEU A 103 10.29 2.68 11.66
N VAL A 104 9.27 2.13 10.99
CA VAL A 104 8.73 2.65 9.72
C VAL A 104 7.30 3.16 9.88
N THR A 105 6.89 3.47 11.11
CA THR A 105 5.58 4.06 11.35
C THR A 105 5.53 5.47 10.74
N PRO A 106 4.51 5.79 9.92
CA PRO A 106 4.40 7.11 9.31
C PRO A 106 3.86 8.14 10.29
N ALA A 107 4.13 9.42 10.00
CA ALA A 107 3.53 10.55 10.67
C ALA A 107 2.01 10.59 10.45
N GLY A 108 1.26 11.17 11.39
CA GLY A 108 -0.21 11.13 11.38
C GLY A 108 -0.86 11.74 10.13
N TRP A 109 -0.21 12.71 9.49
CA TRP A 109 -0.73 13.32 8.26
C TRP A 109 -0.76 12.35 7.08
N ALA A 110 -0.01 11.24 7.12
CA ALA A 110 -0.03 10.23 6.06
C ALA A 110 -1.44 9.70 5.80
N PHE A 111 -2.22 9.56 6.87
CA PHE A 111 -3.57 9.00 6.84
C PHE A 111 -4.61 9.95 6.22
N LEU A 112 -4.25 11.20 5.90
CA LEU A 112 -5.09 12.10 5.09
C LEU A 112 -5.28 11.59 3.65
N ILE A 113 -4.53 10.57 3.23
CA ILE A 113 -4.73 9.93 1.94
C ILE A 113 -6.03 9.13 1.86
N TRP A 114 -6.56 8.61 2.98
CA TRP A 114 -7.79 7.82 2.99
C TRP A 114 -9.02 8.57 2.45
N PRO A 115 -9.35 9.80 2.90
CA PRO A 115 -10.47 10.53 2.30
C PRO A 115 -10.26 10.83 0.81
N VAL A 116 -9.01 10.96 0.35
CA VAL A 116 -8.70 11.13 -1.09
C VAL A 116 -8.97 9.83 -1.87
N ILE A 117 -8.56 8.68 -1.32
CA ILE A 117 -8.82 7.35 -1.87
C ILE A 117 -10.33 7.12 -1.99
N TYR A 118 -11.08 7.25 -0.89
CA TYR A 118 -12.53 7.01 -0.88
C TYR A 118 -13.30 7.96 -1.81
N LEU A 119 -12.85 9.22 -1.93
CA LEU A 119 -13.43 10.15 -2.89
C LEU A 119 -13.18 9.69 -4.34
N ALA A 120 -11.95 9.30 -4.66
CA ALA A 120 -11.59 8.80 -5.99
C ALA A 120 -12.36 7.50 -6.33
N GLU A 121 -12.53 6.58 -5.37
CA GLU A 121 -13.29 5.33 -5.54
C GLU A 121 -14.79 5.56 -5.65
N SER A 122 -15.31 6.60 -4.99
CA SER A 122 -16.70 7.03 -5.19
C SER A 122 -16.90 7.53 -6.62
N VAL A 123 -15.94 8.31 -7.15
CA VAL A 123 -15.95 8.71 -8.57
C VAL A 123 -15.85 7.50 -9.49
N PHE A 124 -14.98 6.53 -9.19
CA PHE A 124 -14.88 5.27 -9.94
C PHE A 124 -16.20 4.53 -10.00
N THR A 125 -16.82 4.35 -8.84
CA THR A 125 -18.07 3.60 -8.67
C THR A 125 -19.23 4.31 -9.36
N ALA A 126 -19.31 5.65 -9.28
CA ALA A 126 -20.30 6.45 -9.99
C ALA A 126 -20.09 6.43 -11.51
N ALA A 127 -18.84 6.53 -11.97
CA ALA A 127 -18.51 6.54 -13.39
C ALA A 127 -18.86 5.21 -14.07
N GLN A 128 -18.57 4.07 -13.42
CA GLN A 128 -18.95 2.77 -13.97
C GLN A 128 -20.48 2.54 -14.04
N ALA A 129 -21.28 3.32 -13.29
CA ALA A 129 -22.74 3.29 -13.31
C ALA A 129 -23.34 4.20 -14.40
N SER A 130 -22.52 4.99 -15.11
CA SER A 130 -22.98 5.85 -16.19
C SER A 130 -23.54 5.05 -17.37
N ALA A 131 -24.71 5.45 -17.85
CA ALA A 131 -25.29 4.90 -19.08
C ALA A 131 -24.61 5.41 -20.37
N ALA A 132 -23.70 6.39 -20.26
CA ALA A 132 -23.05 7.06 -21.38
C ALA A 132 -21.57 6.62 -21.57
N LEU A 133 -21.20 5.43 -21.10
CA LEU A 133 -19.84 4.91 -21.28
C LEU A 133 -19.59 4.51 -22.73
N ASP A 134 -18.45 4.94 -23.28
CA ASP A 134 -17.96 4.40 -24.54
C ASP A 134 -17.55 2.92 -24.40
N SER A 135 -17.31 2.26 -25.54
CA SER A 135 -16.97 0.84 -25.58
C SER A 135 -15.65 0.51 -24.88
N VAL A 136 -14.68 1.42 -24.92
CA VAL A 136 -13.36 1.27 -24.29
C VAL A 136 -13.48 1.29 -22.78
N SER A 137 -14.18 2.28 -22.25
CA SER A 137 -14.46 2.44 -20.82
C SER A 137 -15.32 1.30 -20.31
N THR A 138 -16.32 0.88 -21.08
CA THR A 138 -17.16 -0.29 -20.75
C THR A 138 -16.33 -1.56 -20.59
N ALA A 139 -15.40 -1.82 -21.53
CA ALA A 139 -14.49 -2.95 -21.46
C ALA A 139 -13.54 -2.82 -20.24
N ALA A 140 -12.95 -1.65 -20.02
CA ALA A 140 -12.06 -1.38 -18.89
C ALA A 140 -12.72 -1.69 -17.54
N TYR A 141 -13.92 -1.13 -17.30
CA TYR A 141 -14.66 -1.38 -16.06
C TYR A 141 -15.08 -2.84 -15.91
N SER A 142 -15.53 -3.48 -16.99
CA SER A 142 -15.94 -4.90 -16.94
C SER A 142 -14.78 -5.82 -16.59
N SER A 143 -13.60 -5.59 -17.17
CA SER A 143 -12.41 -6.40 -16.89
C SER A 143 -11.82 -6.15 -15.51
N ALA A 144 -11.94 -4.93 -14.98
CA ALA A 144 -11.47 -4.59 -13.64
C ALA A 144 -12.43 -5.03 -12.53
N ALA A 145 -13.73 -5.15 -12.81
CA ALA A 145 -14.77 -5.42 -11.82
C ALA A 145 -14.52 -6.62 -10.88
N PRO A 146 -14.17 -7.84 -11.35
CA PRO A 146 -13.93 -8.96 -10.43
C PRO A 146 -12.76 -8.71 -9.47
N TRP A 147 -11.73 -8.01 -9.94
CA TRP A 147 -10.55 -7.66 -9.15
C TRP A 147 -10.84 -6.56 -8.15
N TRP A 148 -11.66 -5.58 -8.54
CA TRP A 148 -12.14 -4.52 -7.66
C TRP A 148 -13.06 -5.06 -6.55
N LEU A 149 -13.97 -5.98 -6.89
CA LEU A 149 -14.78 -6.70 -5.91
C LEU A 149 -13.90 -7.41 -4.88
N LEU A 150 -12.89 -8.14 -5.35
CA LEU A 150 -11.94 -8.82 -4.46
C LEU A 150 -11.22 -7.83 -3.55
N ALA A 151 -10.73 -6.71 -4.09
CA ALA A 151 -10.07 -5.68 -3.31
C ALA A 151 -10.99 -5.13 -2.20
N CYS A 152 -12.25 -4.80 -2.53
CA CYS A 152 -13.24 -4.36 -1.54
C CYS A 152 -13.49 -5.42 -0.45
N ALA A 153 -13.57 -6.69 -0.83
CA ALA A 153 -13.75 -7.78 0.13
C ALA A 153 -12.54 -7.94 1.05
N LEU A 154 -11.31 -7.87 0.50
CA LEU A 154 -10.07 -7.96 1.27
C LEU A 154 -9.89 -6.77 2.21
N GLN A 155 -10.22 -5.54 1.79
CA GLN A 155 -10.23 -4.34 2.63
C GLN A 155 -11.23 -4.49 3.79
N SER A 156 -12.41 -5.05 3.52
CA SER A 156 -13.44 -5.32 4.54
C SER A 156 -12.96 -6.38 5.53
N LEU A 157 -12.33 -7.46 5.05
CA LEU A 157 -11.72 -8.49 5.91
C LEU A 157 -10.53 -7.93 6.70
N TRP A 158 -9.75 -7.03 6.12
CA TRP A 158 -8.69 -6.34 6.84
C TRP A 158 -9.26 -5.53 8.01
N CYS A 159 -10.39 -4.85 7.84
CA CYS A 159 -11.07 -4.15 8.93
C CYS A 159 -11.50 -5.11 10.06
N VAL A 160 -11.86 -6.35 9.74
CA VAL A 160 -12.16 -7.39 10.73
C VAL A 160 -10.87 -7.86 11.43
N ALA A 161 -9.80 -8.11 10.66
CA ALA A 161 -8.49 -8.53 11.18
C ALA A 161 -7.74 -7.42 11.94
N PHE A 162 -8.15 -6.15 11.81
CA PHE A 162 -7.58 -5.02 12.52
C PHE A 162 -8.30 -4.72 13.85
N ARG A 163 -8.92 -5.75 14.45
CA ARG A 163 -9.64 -5.70 15.74
C ARG A 163 -8.94 -6.55 16.79
N ASP A 164 -9.38 -6.39 18.04
CA ASP A 164 -8.79 -6.97 19.26
C ASP A 164 -8.48 -8.46 19.19
N TRP A 165 -9.35 -9.26 18.60
CA TRP A 165 -9.16 -10.71 18.50
C TRP A 165 -7.89 -11.09 17.71
N ALA A 166 -7.50 -10.28 16.73
CA ALA A 166 -6.33 -10.50 15.88
C ALA A 166 -5.11 -9.64 16.28
N LYS A 167 -5.20 -8.89 17.39
CA LYS A 167 -4.10 -8.07 17.94
C LYS A 167 -2.94 -8.91 18.50
N ALA A 168 -3.18 -10.19 18.80
CA ALA A 168 -2.19 -11.06 19.41
C ALA A 168 -1.04 -11.37 18.42
N PRO A 169 0.23 -11.46 18.88
CA PRO A 169 1.39 -11.63 17.99
C PRO A 169 1.27 -12.81 17.01
N GLU A 170 0.63 -13.90 17.44
CA GLU A 170 0.40 -15.11 16.66
C GLU A 170 -0.61 -14.94 15.52
N HIS A 171 -1.46 -13.90 15.56
CA HIS A 171 -2.48 -13.59 14.56
C HIS A 171 -2.19 -12.30 13.78
N PHE A 172 -1.29 -11.44 14.28
CA PHE A 172 -1.08 -10.10 13.71
C PHE A 172 -0.58 -10.12 12.24
N TRP A 173 0.06 -11.21 11.80
CA TRP A 173 0.45 -11.42 10.40
C TRP A 173 -0.72 -11.47 9.42
N ILE A 174 -1.94 -11.80 9.88
CA ILE A 174 -3.15 -11.85 9.05
C ILE A 174 -3.45 -10.49 8.41
N SER A 175 -3.24 -9.39 9.17
CA SER A 175 -3.45 -8.04 8.66
C SER A 175 -2.53 -7.74 7.47
N GLY A 176 -1.23 -8.05 7.59
CA GLY A 176 -0.26 -7.87 6.52
C GLY A 176 -0.54 -8.76 5.31
N ALA A 177 -0.98 -10.00 5.53
CA ALA A 177 -1.35 -10.92 4.45
C ALA A 177 -2.56 -10.42 3.64
N LEU A 178 -3.58 -9.89 4.32
CA LEU A 178 -4.76 -9.30 3.67
C LEU A 178 -4.38 -8.08 2.84
N LEU A 179 -3.54 -7.17 3.37
CA LEU A 179 -3.04 -6.02 2.62
C LEU A 179 -2.21 -6.43 1.40
N ALA A 180 -1.37 -7.47 1.51
CA ALA A 180 -0.59 -7.97 0.38
C ALA A 180 -1.49 -8.57 -0.71
N ALA A 181 -2.49 -9.37 -0.31
CA ALA A 181 -3.47 -9.93 -1.24
C ALA A 181 -4.31 -8.83 -1.91
N GLU A 182 -4.71 -7.80 -1.16
CA GLU A 182 -5.46 -6.65 -1.66
C GLU A 182 -4.64 -5.85 -2.65
N SER A 183 -3.35 -5.60 -2.36
CA SER A 183 -2.42 -4.96 -3.29
C SER A 183 -2.39 -5.68 -4.63
N VAL A 184 -2.36 -7.02 -4.64
CA VAL A 184 -2.36 -7.77 -5.90
C VAL A 184 -3.72 -7.71 -6.60
N ALA A 185 -4.83 -7.79 -5.87
CA ALA A 185 -6.15 -7.60 -6.45
C ALA A 185 -6.25 -6.23 -7.17
N LEU A 186 -5.80 -5.16 -6.52
CA LEU A 186 -5.76 -3.82 -7.09
C LEU A 186 -4.80 -3.73 -8.29
N GLY A 187 -3.61 -4.34 -8.21
CA GLY A 187 -2.68 -4.40 -9.33
C GLY A 187 -3.26 -5.11 -10.56
N ARG A 188 -4.08 -6.16 -10.36
CA ARG A 188 -4.79 -6.84 -11.44
C ARG A 188 -5.93 -5.99 -12.01
N ALA A 189 -6.65 -5.25 -11.17
CA ALA A 189 -7.66 -4.28 -11.61
C ALA A 189 -7.03 -3.18 -12.48
N VAL A 190 -5.92 -2.59 -12.02
CA VAL A 190 -5.12 -1.59 -12.73
C VAL A 190 -4.64 -2.13 -14.09
N HIS A 191 -4.11 -3.36 -14.12
CA HIS A 191 -3.66 -4.00 -15.36
C HIS A 191 -4.82 -4.27 -16.34
N ALA A 192 -6.00 -4.65 -15.83
CA ALA A 192 -7.18 -4.86 -16.65
C ALA A 192 -7.65 -3.55 -17.32
N VAL A 193 -7.58 -2.42 -16.61
CA VAL A 193 -7.85 -1.09 -17.18
C VAL A 193 -6.78 -0.68 -18.20
N ASP A 194 -5.50 -0.99 -17.95
CA ASP A 194 -4.41 -0.72 -18.90
C ASP A 194 -4.56 -1.48 -20.22
N ALA A 195 -5.05 -2.73 -20.17
CA ALA A 195 -5.29 -3.53 -21.36
C ALA A 195 -6.33 -2.89 -22.32
N ALA A 196 -7.25 -2.08 -21.77
CA ALA A 196 -8.19 -1.27 -22.53
C ALA A 196 -7.57 0.03 -23.11
N ARG A 197 -6.26 0.25 -22.92
CA ARG A 197 -5.49 1.41 -23.42
C ARG A 197 -5.95 2.77 -22.88
N VAL A 198 -6.39 2.80 -21.62
CA VAL A 198 -6.72 4.06 -20.92
C VAL A 198 -5.43 4.85 -20.67
N ALA A 199 -5.28 5.99 -21.35
CA ALA A 199 -4.08 6.83 -21.27
C ALA A 199 -4.28 8.05 -20.35
N PHE A 200 -3.22 8.44 -19.66
CA PHE A 200 -3.12 9.71 -18.95
C PHE A 200 -2.81 10.87 -19.94
N PRO A 201 -3.38 12.07 -19.76
CA PRO A 201 -4.53 12.42 -18.92
C PRO A 201 -5.85 12.37 -19.72
N SER A 202 -6.81 11.55 -19.30
CA SER A 202 -8.16 11.47 -19.91
C SER A 202 -9.25 11.34 -18.84
N ALA A 203 -10.52 11.54 -19.20
CA ALA A 203 -11.62 11.28 -18.27
C ALA A 203 -11.65 9.81 -17.82
N ALA A 204 -11.43 8.86 -18.75
CA ALA A 204 -11.31 7.44 -18.44
C ALA A 204 -10.14 7.14 -17.47
N TYR A 205 -9.06 7.91 -17.55
CA TYR A 205 -7.97 7.84 -16.59
C TYR A 205 -8.44 8.27 -15.19
N TRP A 206 -8.94 9.50 -15.05
CA TRP A 206 -9.28 10.08 -13.76
C TRP A 206 -10.44 9.36 -13.07
N CYS A 207 -11.40 8.86 -13.84
CA CYS A 207 -12.57 8.14 -13.33
C CYS A 207 -12.39 6.62 -13.27
N GLY A 208 -11.35 6.06 -13.88
CA GLY A 208 -11.17 4.61 -14.00
C GLY A 208 -9.86 4.14 -13.40
N ARG A 209 -8.75 4.54 -14.03
CA ARG A 209 -7.41 4.10 -13.66
C ARG A 209 -6.90 4.72 -12.37
N PHE A 210 -7.01 6.04 -12.23
CA PHE A 210 -6.45 6.81 -11.12
C PHE A 210 -6.91 6.32 -9.75
N PRO A 211 -8.22 6.09 -9.49
CA PRO A 211 -8.70 5.61 -8.21
C PRO A 211 -8.06 4.27 -7.81
N LEU A 212 -7.99 3.32 -8.75
CA LEU A 212 -7.39 2.02 -8.52
C LEU A 212 -5.88 2.12 -8.26
N ALA A 213 -5.16 2.93 -9.05
CA ALA A 213 -3.71 3.13 -8.89
C ALA A 213 -3.35 3.83 -7.57
N LEU A 214 -4.19 4.80 -7.15
CA LEU A 214 -4.05 5.54 -5.90
C LEU A 214 -4.19 4.59 -4.70
N HIS A 215 -5.25 3.79 -4.67
CA HIS A 215 -5.48 2.79 -3.62
C HIS A 215 -4.39 1.71 -3.63
N HIS A 216 -4.04 1.19 -4.82
CA HIS A 216 -3.00 0.19 -4.99
C HIS A 216 -1.67 0.63 -4.37
N GLY A 217 -1.19 1.85 -4.69
CA GLY A 217 0.06 2.37 -4.15
C GLY A 217 0.04 2.49 -2.64
N TRP A 218 -1.09 2.90 -2.06
CA TRP A 218 -1.21 3.06 -0.61
C TRP A 218 -1.22 1.71 0.10
N ILE A 219 -1.99 0.75 -0.40
CA ILE A 219 -2.06 -0.61 0.18
C ILE A 219 -0.72 -1.33 0.06
N THR A 220 0.03 -1.15 -1.03
CA THR A 220 1.41 -1.65 -1.13
C THR A 220 2.30 -1.08 -0.02
N ALA A 221 2.25 0.24 0.21
CA ALA A 221 3.02 0.86 1.29
C ALA A 221 2.57 0.35 2.67
N ALA A 222 1.26 0.23 2.90
CA ALA A 222 0.69 -0.28 4.13
C ALA A 222 1.13 -1.73 4.41
N ALA A 223 1.15 -2.61 3.40
CA ALA A 223 1.63 -3.98 3.53
C ALA A 223 3.10 -4.02 4.00
N VAL A 224 3.97 -3.17 3.42
CA VAL A 224 5.38 -3.05 3.82
C VAL A 224 5.52 -2.55 5.27
N VAL A 225 4.74 -1.56 5.67
CA VAL A 225 4.71 -1.06 7.05
C VAL A 225 4.22 -2.14 8.02
N ASN A 226 3.20 -2.92 7.63
CA ASN A 226 2.60 -3.95 8.47
C ASN A 226 3.59 -5.07 8.82
N VAL A 227 4.46 -5.48 7.88
CA VAL A 227 5.55 -6.43 8.17
C VAL A 227 6.45 -5.92 9.31
N ASN A 228 6.77 -4.63 9.35
CA ASN A 228 7.59 -4.06 10.41
C ASN A 228 6.83 -3.90 11.73
N SER A 229 5.53 -3.64 11.68
CA SER A 229 4.67 -3.65 12.86
C SER A 229 4.54 -5.06 13.45
N TRP A 230 4.43 -6.08 12.60
CA TRP A 230 4.45 -7.48 13.05
C TRP A 230 5.77 -7.82 13.73
N LEU A 231 6.93 -7.47 13.13
CA LEU A 231 8.24 -7.64 13.78
C LEU A 231 8.32 -6.93 15.14
N ALA A 232 7.78 -5.71 15.24
CA ALA A 232 7.74 -4.96 16.48
C ALA A 232 6.85 -5.60 17.57
N VAL A 233 5.73 -6.21 17.18
CA VAL A 233 4.78 -6.88 18.09
C VAL A 233 5.28 -8.25 18.51
N SER A 234 5.84 -9.05 17.59
CA SER A 234 6.41 -10.37 17.88
C SER A 234 7.64 -10.32 18.80
N ASP A 235 8.30 -9.17 18.85
CA ASP A 235 9.38 -8.89 19.80
C ASP A 235 8.87 -8.71 21.23
N TYR A 236 7.58 -8.43 21.44
CA TYR A 236 7.03 -8.09 22.73
C TYR A 236 6.41 -9.30 23.45
N PRO A 237 6.69 -9.55 24.74
CA PRO A 237 7.70 -8.93 25.61
C PRO A 237 9.08 -9.63 25.56
N ASN A 238 9.23 -10.66 24.73
CA ASN A 238 10.30 -11.65 24.83
C ASN A 238 11.64 -11.23 24.18
N GLU A 239 11.69 -10.08 23.51
CA GLU A 239 12.86 -9.48 22.86
C GLU A 239 13.56 -10.39 21.85
N ILE A 240 12.78 -11.21 21.15
CA ILE A 240 13.28 -12.24 20.24
C ILE A 240 14.04 -11.62 19.05
N SER A 241 13.72 -10.38 18.66
CA SER A 241 14.36 -9.64 17.57
C SER A 241 15.31 -8.56 18.11
N SER A 242 16.60 -8.67 17.78
CA SER A 242 17.55 -7.60 18.15
C SER A 242 17.15 -6.26 17.52
N ALA A 243 17.38 -5.14 18.21
CA ALA A 243 17.09 -3.81 17.67
C ALA A 243 17.80 -3.54 16.32
N GLU A 244 18.97 -4.14 16.12
CA GLU A 244 19.70 -4.13 14.85
C GLU A 244 18.91 -4.82 13.72
N PHE A 245 18.21 -5.92 14.01
CA PHE A 245 17.37 -6.62 13.04
C PHE A 245 16.18 -5.75 12.61
N GLN A 246 15.49 -5.11 13.56
CA GLN A 246 14.42 -4.16 13.24
C GLN A 246 14.94 -2.98 12.40
N ALA A 247 16.14 -2.46 12.70
CA ALA A 247 16.77 -1.41 11.91
C ALA A 247 17.05 -1.87 10.46
N ARG A 248 17.66 -3.05 10.28
CA ARG A 248 17.90 -3.63 8.95
C ARG A 248 16.60 -3.82 8.17
N ALA A 249 15.56 -4.34 8.82
CA ALA A 249 14.24 -4.49 8.23
C ALA A 249 13.68 -3.14 7.74
N ALA A 250 13.79 -2.09 8.55
CA ALA A 250 13.36 -0.74 8.16
C ALA A 250 14.10 -0.22 6.91
N PHE A 251 15.43 -0.39 6.84
CA PHE A 251 16.21 -0.01 5.65
C PHE A 251 15.75 -0.76 4.40
N ILE A 252 15.58 -2.08 4.50
CA ILE A 252 15.13 -2.94 3.41
C ILE A 252 13.71 -2.54 2.98
N SER A 253 12.82 -2.24 3.93
CA SER A 253 11.44 -1.85 3.63
C SER A 253 11.34 -0.52 2.87
N HIS A 254 12.14 0.49 3.20
CA HIS A 254 12.18 1.74 2.42
C HIS A 254 12.65 1.48 0.98
N ALA A 255 13.72 0.69 0.83
CA ALA A 255 14.27 0.34 -0.48
C ALA A 255 13.27 -0.47 -1.31
N ALA A 256 12.63 -1.47 -0.70
CA ALA A 256 11.61 -2.30 -1.34
C ALA A 256 10.40 -1.48 -1.79
N ALA A 257 9.87 -0.62 -0.92
CA ALA A 257 8.73 0.25 -1.26
C ALA A 257 9.07 1.16 -2.45
N ALA A 258 10.23 1.84 -2.43
CA ALA A 258 10.66 2.69 -3.53
C ALA A 258 10.95 1.90 -4.81
N PHE A 259 11.57 0.72 -4.71
CA PHE A 259 11.82 -0.13 -5.87
C PHE A 259 10.52 -0.58 -6.53
N ILE A 260 9.56 -1.11 -5.75
CA ILE A 260 8.25 -1.51 -6.25
C ILE A 260 7.54 -0.31 -6.86
N GLY A 261 7.53 0.84 -6.15
CA GLY A 261 6.93 2.07 -6.62
C GLY A 261 7.50 2.56 -7.96
N CYS A 262 8.82 2.55 -8.08
CA CYS A 262 9.49 2.96 -9.31
C CYS A 262 9.26 1.96 -10.43
N ARG A 263 9.33 0.65 -10.14
CA ARG A 263 9.15 -0.40 -11.13
C ARG A 263 7.75 -0.40 -11.72
N VAL A 264 6.72 -0.35 -10.87
CA VAL A 264 5.32 -0.33 -11.30
C VAL A 264 5.07 0.92 -12.15
N SER A 265 5.41 2.10 -11.64
CA SER A 265 5.19 3.38 -12.33
C SER A 265 5.93 3.46 -13.66
N TRP A 266 7.17 2.98 -13.72
CA TRP A 266 7.94 2.93 -14.96
C TRP A 266 7.31 2.00 -16.00
N MET A 267 6.89 0.81 -15.58
CA MET A 267 6.29 -0.19 -16.48
C MET A 267 4.92 0.23 -17.00
N THR A 268 4.15 0.94 -16.18
CA THR A 268 2.82 1.41 -16.55
C THR A 268 2.80 2.82 -17.14
N LYS A 269 3.95 3.52 -17.13
CA LYS A 269 4.09 4.93 -17.52
C LYS A 269 3.13 5.86 -16.77
N ASP A 270 2.84 5.51 -15.52
CA ASP A 270 1.85 6.19 -14.66
C ASP A 270 2.53 6.85 -13.45
N PRO A 271 2.27 8.14 -13.16
CA PRO A 271 2.92 8.83 -12.04
C PRO A 271 2.29 8.53 -10.67
N THR A 272 1.04 8.07 -10.62
CA THR A 272 0.22 8.01 -9.39
C THR A 272 0.85 7.08 -8.38
N PHE A 273 1.23 5.87 -8.79
CA PHE A 273 1.76 4.87 -7.87
C PHE A 273 3.06 5.35 -7.18
N ALA A 274 4.01 5.89 -7.93
CA ALA A 274 5.25 6.46 -7.38
C ALA A 274 4.96 7.67 -6.47
N GLY A 275 3.98 8.51 -6.81
CA GLY A 275 3.54 9.62 -5.97
C GLY A 275 3.02 9.16 -4.60
N VAL A 276 2.23 8.08 -4.55
CA VAL A 276 1.71 7.52 -3.29
C VAL A 276 2.83 6.89 -2.45
N ILE A 277 3.74 6.16 -3.08
CA ILE A 277 4.92 5.62 -2.38
C ILE A 277 5.78 6.75 -1.81
N ALA A 278 5.99 7.83 -2.56
CA ALA A 278 6.70 9.01 -2.07
C ALA A 278 5.99 9.63 -0.88
N TRP A 279 4.67 9.81 -0.93
CA TRP A 279 3.84 10.31 0.18
C TRP A 279 4.05 9.49 1.46
N ALA A 280 3.96 8.16 1.37
CA ALA A 280 4.15 7.26 2.50
C ALA A 280 5.58 7.37 3.08
N LEU A 281 6.62 7.34 2.23
CA LEU A 281 8.01 7.44 2.66
C LEU A 281 8.36 8.80 3.27
N TYR A 282 7.79 9.90 2.75
CA TYR A 282 7.93 11.22 3.39
C TYR A 282 7.32 11.23 4.78
N ALA A 283 6.17 10.59 4.98
CA ALA A 283 5.57 10.51 6.30
C ALA A 283 6.39 9.68 7.28
N ILE A 284 7.00 8.58 6.83
CA ILE A 284 7.93 7.79 7.64
C ILE A 284 9.16 8.63 8.03
N ALA A 285 9.74 9.35 7.07
CA ALA A 285 10.86 10.25 7.33
C ALA A 285 10.50 11.37 8.31
N ALA A 286 9.28 11.93 8.21
CA ALA A 286 8.80 13.00 9.07
C ALA A 286 8.53 12.54 10.51
N ASP A 287 8.10 11.29 10.70
CA ASP A 287 7.92 10.71 12.04
C ASP A 287 9.26 10.37 12.71
N GLY A 288 10.19 9.81 11.93
CA GLY A 288 11.55 9.49 12.38
C GLY A 288 11.67 8.24 13.25
N GLY A 289 10.62 7.41 13.34
CA GLY A 289 10.69 6.08 13.96
C GLY A 289 10.91 6.11 15.47
N TRP A 290 10.71 7.26 16.13
CA TRP A 290 11.02 7.42 17.54
C TRP A 290 10.17 6.48 18.40
N ARG A 291 10.82 5.67 19.23
CA ARG A 291 10.22 4.83 20.28
C ARG A 291 11.12 4.87 21.50
N LYS A 292 10.57 5.19 22.68
CA LYS A 292 11.33 5.38 23.92
C LYS A 292 12.31 4.22 24.18
N ARG A 293 11.79 2.98 24.20
CA ARG A 293 12.57 1.75 24.41
C ARG A 293 13.68 1.54 23.39
N LEU A 294 13.47 1.98 22.15
CA LEU A 294 14.43 1.74 21.07
C LEU A 294 15.53 2.80 21.07
N VAL A 295 15.19 4.07 21.33
CA VAL A 295 16.17 5.15 21.54
C VAL A 295 17.12 4.78 22.67
N GLU A 296 16.59 4.24 23.77
CA GLU A 296 17.39 3.77 24.91
C GLU A 296 18.35 2.62 24.54
N ARG A 297 18.02 1.79 23.53
CA ARG A 297 18.83 0.63 23.10
C ARG A 297 19.87 0.94 22.05
N ILE A 298 19.52 1.71 21.02
CA ILE A 298 20.39 1.93 19.84
C ILE A 298 20.84 3.39 19.69
N GLY A 299 20.36 4.30 20.52
CA GLY A 299 20.67 5.72 20.45
C GLY A 299 19.90 6.48 19.36
N GLU A 300 20.10 7.80 19.31
CA GLU A 300 19.39 8.68 18.37
C GLU A 300 19.96 8.65 16.96
N GLU A 301 21.27 8.42 16.80
CA GLU A 301 21.92 8.49 15.50
C GLU A 301 21.38 7.44 14.50
N PRO A 302 21.21 6.16 14.87
CA PRO A 302 20.63 5.17 13.95
C PRO A 302 19.19 5.50 13.55
N LEU A 303 18.39 6.08 14.45
CA LEU A 303 17.03 6.52 14.12
C LEU A 303 17.04 7.65 13.09
N ARG A 304 17.95 8.62 13.24
CA ARG A 304 18.13 9.68 12.23
C ARG A 304 18.60 9.09 10.89
N ALA A 305 19.43 8.05 10.90
CA ALA A 305 19.86 7.36 9.68
C ALA A 305 18.68 6.66 8.97
N ILE A 306 17.79 5.99 9.71
CA ILE A 306 16.57 5.36 9.17
C ILE A 306 15.65 6.42 8.54
N ALA A 307 15.45 7.55 9.22
CA ALA A 307 14.63 8.66 8.71
C ALA A 307 15.23 9.27 7.42
N ARG A 308 16.55 9.49 7.39
CA ARG A 308 17.26 9.95 6.17
C ARG A 308 17.14 8.94 5.02
N ASN A 309 17.17 7.65 5.32
CA ASN A 309 16.97 6.61 4.31
C ASN A 309 15.57 6.65 3.70
N ALA A 310 14.52 6.79 4.52
CA ALA A 310 13.15 6.99 4.03
C ALA A 310 13.05 8.24 3.13
N LEU A 311 13.67 9.35 3.56
CA LEU A 311 13.68 10.61 2.80
C LEU A 311 14.39 10.47 1.44
N PHE A 312 15.53 9.78 1.39
CA PHE A 312 16.24 9.51 0.15
C PHE A 312 15.34 8.77 -0.85
N HIS A 313 14.73 7.67 -0.40
CA HIS A 313 13.82 6.88 -1.23
C HIS A 313 12.54 7.63 -1.64
N ALA A 314 12.00 8.49 -0.76
CA ALA A 314 10.87 9.36 -1.08
C ALA A 314 11.20 10.32 -2.23
N ARG A 315 12.41 10.92 -2.23
CA ARG A 315 12.88 11.82 -3.29
C ARG A 315 13.06 11.10 -4.61
N VAL A 316 13.60 9.88 -4.60
CA VAL A 316 13.73 9.05 -5.81
C VAL A 316 12.35 8.77 -6.43
N ALA A 317 11.38 8.31 -5.64
CA ALA A 317 10.02 8.08 -6.12
C ALA A 317 9.34 9.37 -6.60
N SER A 318 9.56 10.50 -5.92
CA SER A 318 9.05 11.82 -6.33
C SER A 318 9.60 12.26 -7.69
N ALA A 319 10.91 12.09 -7.90
CA ALA A 319 11.56 12.46 -9.16
C ALA A 319 10.96 11.68 -10.34
N LEU A 320 10.72 10.38 -10.16
CA LEU A 320 10.06 9.58 -11.19
C LEU A 320 8.61 10.00 -11.41
N CYS A 321 7.84 10.25 -10.34
CA CYS A 321 6.47 10.74 -10.44
C CYS A 321 6.39 12.04 -11.26
N VAL A 322 7.25 13.01 -10.96
CA VAL A 322 7.32 14.28 -11.70
C VAL A 322 7.70 14.03 -13.16
N TYR A 323 8.69 13.19 -13.43
CA TYR A 323 9.09 12.84 -14.80
C TYR A 323 7.93 12.24 -15.60
N LEU A 324 7.24 11.24 -15.06
CA LEU A 324 6.13 10.56 -15.73
C LEU A 324 4.90 11.47 -15.90
N ALA A 325 4.65 12.39 -14.97
CA ALA A 325 3.57 13.36 -15.07
C ALA A 325 3.87 14.46 -16.11
N ALA A 326 5.13 14.91 -16.20
CA ALA A 326 5.52 15.98 -17.11
C ALA A 326 5.74 15.50 -18.55
N LYS A 327 6.24 14.27 -18.74
CA LYS A 327 6.60 13.74 -20.07
C LYS A 327 5.49 13.90 -21.12
N PRO A 328 4.22 13.49 -20.86
CA PRO A 328 3.15 13.61 -21.84
C PRO A 328 2.77 15.05 -22.19
N LEU A 329 3.10 16.01 -21.32
CA LEU A 329 2.77 17.44 -21.50
C LEU A 329 3.83 18.20 -22.31
N VAL A 330 5.10 17.78 -22.23
CA VAL A 330 6.22 18.48 -22.85
C VAL A 330 6.58 17.90 -24.20
N ASP A 331 6.65 16.57 -24.33
CA ASP A 331 6.91 15.90 -25.61
C ASP A 331 6.38 14.44 -25.57
N PRO A 332 5.22 14.17 -26.18
CA PRO A 332 4.64 12.83 -26.23
C PRO A 332 5.42 11.87 -27.15
N TYR A 333 6.29 12.38 -28.03
CA TYR A 333 7.06 11.62 -28.99
C TYR A 333 8.49 11.33 -28.55
N LEU A 334 8.93 11.92 -27.43
CA LEU A 334 10.27 11.71 -26.88
C LEU A 334 10.47 10.22 -26.55
N PRO A 335 11.36 9.51 -27.27
CA PRO A 335 11.59 8.10 -27.03
C PRO A 335 12.07 7.92 -25.58
N ASP A 336 11.61 6.84 -24.94
CA ASP A 336 12.08 6.49 -23.60
C ASP A 336 13.61 6.29 -23.70
N ALA A 337 14.41 7.26 -23.24
CA ALA A 337 15.87 7.20 -23.32
C ALA A 337 16.44 5.95 -22.64
N ALA A 338 15.68 5.33 -21.72
CA ALA A 338 16.01 4.07 -21.06
C ALA A 338 15.34 2.82 -21.65
N ALA A 339 14.52 2.91 -22.72
CA ALA A 339 14.00 1.73 -23.41
C ALA A 339 15.13 0.88 -24.02
N GLY A 340 16.27 1.49 -24.36
CA GLY A 340 17.47 0.77 -24.78
C GLY A 340 18.25 0.12 -23.63
N LEU A 341 18.15 0.63 -22.40
CA LEU A 341 18.94 0.17 -21.24
C LEU A 341 18.39 -1.12 -20.60
N PHE A 342 17.09 -1.39 -20.73
CA PHE A 342 16.45 -2.60 -20.22
C PHE A 342 15.95 -3.55 -21.33
N SER A 343 16.28 -3.26 -22.58
CA SER A 343 16.18 -4.22 -23.68
C SER A 343 17.32 -5.24 -23.58
N LEU A 344 17.33 -6.02 -22.50
CA LEU A 344 18.00 -7.31 -22.54
C LEU A 344 17.14 -8.17 -23.45
N LYS A 345 17.69 -8.46 -24.64
CA LYS A 345 17.13 -9.34 -25.66
C LYS A 345 16.52 -10.57 -24.96
N ARG A 346 15.24 -10.82 -25.24
CA ARG A 346 14.60 -12.11 -24.93
C ARG A 346 15.33 -13.24 -25.62
#